data_AF-A0A7N0V8I4-F1
#
_entry.id   AF-A0A7N0V8I4-F1
#
_cell.length_a   1.000
_cell.length_b   1.000
_cell.length_c   1.000
_cell.angle_alpha   90.00
_cell.angle_beta   90.00
_cell.angle_gamma   90.00
#
_symmetry.space_group_name_H-M   'P 1'
#
loop_
_entity.id
_entity.type
_entity.pdbx_description
1 polymer ?
#
loop_
_entity_poly.entity_id
_entity_poly.type
_entity_poly.pdbx_seq_one_letter_code
_entity_poly.pdbx_strand_id
1 'polypeptide(L)'
;MCDEKMEDNNEPTLTSNFIVNITNKSVVKASTPPLPDPHILAVSNLDLLSGRFPVTYLYFYLPVNIGHVTFESAVTSLKASLSETLTHFYPFAGRIVHNDNTGEPEIFCDNSGALVLEASADVRLREVDLCNLGSILQGKLVASLAQLDSHPMQVQVTKYACGGLSLTFTFDHLLGDASAFGKFLTSWSEVARCKTMSCVPDHNRQRLKARCPPTYHRSLDRTFVKCTLLEIDNIPTSTALVKRLYHIDASSRGSASGAGVVGRGDEED
;
A
#
# COMPACT_ATOMS: atom_id res chain seq x y z
N MET A 1 -21.34 9.19 -7.87
CA MET A 1 -22.37 10.19 -8.18
C MET A 1 -22.61 10.97 -6.90
N CYS A 2 -21.81 12.00 -6.72
CA CYS A 2 -22.08 13.07 -5.76
C CYS A 2 -22.30 14.28 -6.65
N ASP A 3 -23.51 14.42 -7.15
CA ASP A 3 -23.97 15.67 -7.76
C ASP A 3 -24.43 16.55 -6.61
N GLU A 4 -23.91 17.76 -6.51
CA GLU A 4 -24.42 18.77 -5.60
C GLU A 4 -25.83 19.19 -6.05
N LYS A 5 -26.78 19.11 -5.13
CA LYS A 5 -28.03 19.86 -5.21
C LYS A 5 -28.20 20.71 -3.97
N MET A 6 -28.66 21.93 -4.26
CA MET A 6 -29.03 23.02 -3.38
C MET A 6 -29.68 22.58 -2.06
N GLU A 7 -29.31 23.33 -1.02
CA GLU A 7 -29.81 23.34 0.34
C GLU A 7 -31.31 23.06 0.46
N ASP A 8 -31.63 21.94 1.11
CA ASP A 8 -32.81 21.83 1.97
C ASP A 8 -32.40 21.19 3.29
N ASN A 9 -32.82 21.82 4.39
CA ASN A 9 -32.33 21.61 5.75
C ASN A 9 -32.91 20.31 6.37
N ASN A 10 -32.26 19.17 6.14
CA ASN A 10 -32.15 18.03 7.09
C ASN A 10 -31.51 16.82 6.38
N GLU A 11 -30.17 16.75 6.32
CA GLU A 11 -29.48 15.48 6.13
C GLU A 11 -28.69 15.15 7.40
N PRO A 12 -28.78 13.92 7.93
CA PRO A 12 -27.95 13.52 9.05
C PRO A 12 -26.52 13.48 8.54
N THR A 13 -25.66 14.35 9.07
CA THR A 13 -24.21 14.24 8.93
C THR A 13 -23.83 12.81 9.32
N LEU A 14 -23.51 11.97 8.33
CA LEU A 14 -23.18 10.57 8.54
C LEU A 14 -21.75 10.48 9.10
N THR A 15 -21.53 10.98 10.32
CA THR A 15 -20.37 10.61 11.11
C THR A 15 -20.58 9.17 11.54
N SER A 16 -20.25 8.21 10.67
CA SER A 16 -20.35 6.80 11.01
C SER A 16 -19.22 6.45 11.99
N ASN A 17 -19.49 6.68 13.27
CA ASN A 17 -18.72 6.13 14.39
C ASN A 17 -18.99 4.63 14.47
N PHE A 18 -18.44 3.89 13.51
CA PHE A 18 -18.45 2.43 13.53
C PHE A 18 -17.21 1.90 14.24
N ILE A 19 -17.35 0.70 14.81
CA ILE A 19 -16.32 -0.01 15.53
C ILE A 19 -15.76 -1.10 14.63
N VAL A 20 -14.43 -1.22 14.61
CA VAL A 20 -13.73 -2.35 13.99
C VAL A 20 -13.08 -3.17 15.08
N ASN A 21 -13.45 -4.44 15.16
CA ASN A 21 -12.91 -5.39 16.12
C ASN A 21 -11.98 -6.36 15.42
N ILE A 22 -10.72 -6.44 15.86
CA ILE A 22 -9.79 -7.46 15.40
C ILE A 22 -10.22 -8.80 15.99
N THR A 23 -10.57 -9.75 15.12
CA THR A 23 -11.05 -11.09 15.51
C THR A 23 -9.92 -12.12 15.53
N ASN A 24 -8.89 -11.93 14.70
CA ASN A 24 -7.74 -12.82 14.67
C ASN A 24 -6.46 -12.09 14.24
N LYS A 25 -5.32 -12.60 14.72
CA LYS A 25 -3.98 -12.13 14.37
C LYS A 25 -3.11 -13.33 14.00
N SER A 26 -2.47 -13.25 12.85
CA SER A 26 -1.57 -14.30 12.37
C SER A 26 -0.39 -13.73 11.60
N VAL A 27 0.68 -14.51 11.47
CA VAL A 27 1.85 -14.15 10.67
C VAL A 27 1.97 -15.13 9.52
N VAL A 28 2.04 -14.61 8.30
CA VAL A 28 2.15 -15.40 7.07
C VAL A 28 3.58 -15.31 6.57
N LYS A 29 4.25 -16.46 6.51
CA LYS A 29 5.61 -16.61 6.00
C LYS A 29 5.58 -17.05 4.54
N ALA A 30 6.67 -16.86 3.82
CA ALA A 30 6.88 -17.48 2.52
C ALA A 30 6.79 -19.00 2.64
N SER A 31 6.09 -19.64 1.69
CA SER A 31 5.91 -21.10 1.68
C SER A 31 7.21 -21.85 1.40
N THR A 32 8.02 -21.31 0.47
CA THR A 32 9.33 -21.84 0.10
C THR A 32 10.31 -20.67 0.03
N PRO A 33 11.07 -20.38 1.09
CA PRO A 33 12.05 -19.29 1.07
C PRO A 33 13.04 -19.51 -0.08
N PRO A 34 13.34 -18.47 -0.89
CA PRO A 34 14.22 -18.63 -2.05
C PRO A 34 15.69 -18.89 -1.67
N LEU A 35 16.07 -18.57 -0.43
CA LEU A 35 17.39 -18.82 0.13
C LEU A 35 17.23 -19.50 1.50
N PRO A 36 18.08 -20.49 1.82
CA PRO A 36 17.97 -21.25 3.07
C PRO A 36 18.36 -20.44 4.30
N ASP A 37 19.24 -19.43 4.14
CA ASP A 37 19.79 -18.65 5.23
C ASP A 37 19.25 -17.20 5.22
N PRO A 38 18.95 -16.63 6.40
CA PRO A 38 18.69 -15.21 6.55
C PRO A 38 19.85 -14.37 6.00
N HIS A 39 19.53 -13.32 5.26
CA HIS A 39 20.54 -12.44 4.67
C HIS A 39 20.05 -11.00 4.64
N ILE A 40 21.00 -10.08 4.52
CA ILE A 40 20.72 -8.67 4.31
C ILE A 40 20.55 -8.40 2.83
N LEU A 41 19.40 -7.86 2.45
CA LEU A 41 19.19 -7.23 1.16
C LEU A 41 19.53 -5.74 1.29
N ALA A 42 20.70 -5.37 0.79
CA ALA A 42 21.13 -3.97 0.75
C ALA A 42 20.15 -3.12 -0.08
N VAL A 43 19.78 -1.97 0.47
CA VAL A 43 18.93 -0.99 -0.20
C VAL A 43 19.74 -0.13 -1.17
N SER A 44 19.07 0.46 -2.15
CA SER A 44 19.69 1.37 -3.13
C SER A 44 19.61 2.82 -2.67
N ASN A 45 20.41 3.69 -3.28
CA ASN A 45 20.35 5.14 -3.01
C ASN A 45 18.96 5.74 -3.31
N LEU A 46 18.19 5.14 -4.23
CA LEU A 46 16.83 5.60 -4.54
C LEU A 46 15.83 5.24 -3.42
N ASP A 47 16.03 4.08 -2.79
CA ASP A 47 15.25 3.67 -1.63
C ASP A 47 15.54 4.61 -0.44
N LEU A 48 16.82 4.92 -0.22
CA LEU A 48 17.25 5.85 0.84
C LEU A 48 16.79 7.28 0.60
N LEU A 49 16.82 7.76 -0.65
CA LEU A 49 16.37 9.10 -1.02
C LEU A 49 14.86 9.29 -0.76
N SER A 50 14.06 8.26 -1.02
CA SER A 50 12.62 8.29 -0.76
C SER A 50 12.33 8.25 0.75
N GLY A 51 13.20 7.61 1.53
CA GLY A 51 13.06 7.45 2.96
C GLY A 51 12.04 6.36 3.34
N ARG A 52 11.84 6.21 4.66
CA ARG A 52 10.88 5.28 5.25
C ARG A 52 9.60 6.00 5.61
N PHE A 53 8.49 5.52 5.08
CA PHE A 53 7.17 5.96 5.51
C PHE A 53 6.14 4.87 5.21
N PRO A 54 5.03 4.82 5.96
CA PRO A 54 3.95 3.88 5.68
C PRO A 54 3.24 4.23 4.38
N VAL A 55 2.99 3.22 3.55
CA VAL A 55 2.13 3.32 2.37
C VAL A 55 0.95 2.39 2.57
N THR A 56 -0.27 2.92 2.40
CA THR A 56 -1.50 2.17 2.60
C THR A 56 -2.32 2.10 1.32
N TYR A 57 -2.81 0.90 0.99
CA TYR A 57 -3.75 0.65 -0.10
C TYR A 57 -5.03 0.03 0.47
N LEU A 58 -6.19 0.46 0.01
CA LEU A 58 -7.50 -0.06 0.43
C LEU A 58 -8.28 -0.54 -0.78
N TYR A 59 -8.75 -1.79 -0.70
CA TYR A 59 -9.66 -2.38 -1.68
C TYR A 59 -10.97 -2.73 -1.00
N PHE A 60 -12.08 -2.39 -1.64
CA PHE A 60 -13.42 -2.67 -1.14
C PHE A 60 -14.14 -3.59 -2.12
N TYR A 61 -14.71 -4.66 -1.58
CA TYR A 61 -15.46 -5.68 -2.31
C TYR A 61 -16.88 -5.70 -1.77
N LEU A 62 -17.83 -5.44 -2.66
CA LEU A 62 -19.24 -5.58 -2.34
C LEU A 62 -19.56 -7.05 -2.00
N PRO A 63 -20.58 -7.31 -1.17
CA PRO A 63 -21.04 -8.68 -0.93
C PRO A 63 -21.38 -9.34 -2.26
N VAL A 64 -20.77 -10.50 -2.53
CA VAL A 64 -21.00 -11.25 -3.75
C VAL A 64 -21.81 -12.50 -3.41
N ASN A 65 -22.99 -12.65 -4.02
CA ASN A 65 -23.81 -13.86 -3.94
C ASN A 65 -23.26 -14.96 -4.87
N ILE A 66 -21.97 -15.28 -4.77
CA ILE A 66 -21.39 -16.47 -5.39
C ILE A 66 -21.37 -17.55 -4.31
N GLY A 67 -22.07 -18.66 -4.54
CA GLY A 67 -22.43 -19.66 -3.54
C GLY A 67 -21.31 -20.08 -2.58
N HIS A 68 -21.69 -20.37 -1.34
CA HIS A 68 -20.89 -20.96 -0.25
C HIS A 68 -19.54 -20.32 0.13
N VAL A 69 -19.08 -19.24 -0.51
CA VAL A 69 -17.84 -18.55 -0.10
C VAL A 69 -18.09 -17.82 1.21
N THR A 70 -17.53 -18.34 2.29
CA THR A 70 -17.56 -17.70 3.61
C THR A 70 -16.36 -16.77 3.79
N PHE A 71 -16.44 -15.86 4.76
CA PHE A 71 -15.33 -14.99 5.12
C PHE A 71 -14.08 -15.80 5.49
N GLU A 72 -14.25 -16.86 6.26
CA GLU A 72 -13.19 -17.76 6.72
C GLU A 72 -12.53 -18.47 5.54
N SER A 73 -13.31 -18.94 4.56
CA SER A 73 -12.77 -19.55 3.35
C SER A 73 -11.96 -18.54 2.51
N ALA A 74 -12.46 -17.30 2.37
CA ALA A 74 -11.77 -16.25 1.63
C ALA A 74 -10.46 -15.86 2.31
N VAL A 75 -10.45 -15.68 3.64
CA VAL A 75 -9.23 -15.40 4.42
C VAL A 75 -8.23 -16.54 4.29
N THR A 76 -8.69 -17.79 4.34
CA THR A 76 -7.81 -18.96 4.19
C THR A 76 -7.12 -18.95 2.83
N SER A 77 -7.88 -18.71 1.75
CA SER A 77 -7.32 -18.58 0.40
C SER A 77 -6.37 -17.39 0.27
N LEU A 78 -6.68 -16.24 0.88
CA LEU A 78 -5.81 -15.06 0.89
C LEU A 78 -4.48 -15.34 1.60
N LYS A 79 -4.50 -15.99 2.77
CA LYS A 79 -3.27 -16.34 3.51
C LYS A 79 -2.41 -17.35 2.77
N ALA A 80 -3.03 -18.39 2.19
CA ALA A 80 -2.31 -19.40 1.42
C ALA A 80 -1.62 -18.80 0.18
N SER A 81 -2.36 -18.01 -0.60
CA SER A 81 -1.82 -17.33 -1.77
C SER A 81 -0.79 -16.25 -1.43
N LEU A 82 -0.94 -15.57 -0.29
CA LEU A 82 0.05 -14.62 0.20
C LEU A 82 1.36 -15.36 0.55
N SER A 83 1.27 -16.51 1.23
CA SER A 83 2.42 -17.35 1.56
C SER A 83 3.21 -17.75 0.31
N GLU A 84 2.52 -18.17 -0.75
CA GLU A 84 3.14 -18.50 -2.04
C GLU A 84 3.71 -17.26 -2.73
N THR A 85 3.02 -16.13 -2.71
CA THR A 85 3.52 -14.89 -3.33
C THR A 85 4.77 -14.37 -2.63
N LEU A 86 4.85 -14.49 -1.30
CA LEU A 86 6.00 -14.09 -0.50
C LEU A 86 7.26 -14.94 -0.80
N THR A 87 7.13 -16.12 -1.41
CA THR A 87 8.29 -16.85 -1.95
C THR A 87 9.02 -16.03 -3.01
N HIS A 88 8.28 -15.35 -3.88
CA HIS A 88 8.84 -14.48 -4.91
C HIS A 88 9.15 -13.09 -4.39
N PHE A 89 8.32 -12.55 -3.50
CA PHE A 89 8.47 -11.24 -2.88
C PHE A 89 9.04 -11.36 -1.46
N TYR A 90 10.07 -12.18 -1.29
CA TYR A 90 10.65 -12.51 0.02
C TYR A 90 11.07 -11.31 0.90
N PRO A 91 11.49 -10.13 0.36
CA PRO A 91 11.78 -8.98 1.22
C PRO A 91 10.57 -8.52 2.03
N PHE A 92 9.35 -8.75 1.53
CA PHE A 92 8.11 -8.37 2.21
C PHE A 92 7.79 -9.27 3.41
N ALA A 93 8.44 -10.42 3.51
CA ALA A 93 8.40 -11.30 4.68
C ALA A 93 9.57 -11.05 5.66
N GLY A 94 10.45 -10.08 5.37
CA GLY A 94 11.60 -9.75 6.21
C GLY A 94 11.31 -8.74 7.31
N ARG A 95 12.37 -8.15 7.86
CA ARG A 95 12.37 -7.06 8.84
C ARG A 95 13.20 -5.90 8.34
N ILE A 96 12.93 -4.69 8.84
CA ILE A 96 13.80 -3.55 8.61
C ILE A 96 14.70 -3.42 9.83
N VAL A 97 16.01 -3.46 9.58
CA VAL A 97 17.06 -3.33 10.59
C VAL A 97 17.94 -2.13 10.25
N HIS A 98 18.85 -1.76 11.13
CA HIS A 98 19.83 -0.70 10.85
C HIS A 98 21.21 -1.33 10.74
N ASN A 99 22.01 -0.85 9.80
CA ASN A 99 23.41 -1.20 9.70
C ASN A 99 24.18 -0.52 10.84
N ASP A 100 24.83 -1.29 11.72
CA ASP A 100 25.54 -0.74 12.88
C ASP A 100 26.70 0.20 12.51
N ASN A 101 27.27 0.07 11.29
CA ASN A 101 28.40 0.88 10.86
C ASN A 101 27.98 2.18 10.16
N THR A 102 26.93 2.13 9.33
CA THR A 102 26.48 3.30 8.54
C THR A 102 25.25 3.99 9.13
N GLY A 103 24.51 3.30 9.99
CA GLY A 103 23.21 3.75 10.52
C GLY A 103 22.06 3.67 9.49
N GLU A 104 22.34 3.21 8.26
CA GLU A 104 21.35 3.16 7.20
C GLU A 104 20.37 1.98 7.41
N PRO A 105 19.09 2.13 7.03
CA PRO A 105 18.15 1.03 7.12
C PRO A 105 18.43 -0.03 6.05
N GLU A 106 18.31 -1.30 6.44
CA GLU A 106 18.51 -2.46 5.58
C GLU A 106 17.32 -3.42 5.71
N ILE A 107 17.11 -4.26 4.69
CA ILE A 107 16.07 -5.29 4.74
C ILE A 107 16.71 -6.61 5.15
N PHE A 108 16.40 -7.07 6.36
CA PHE A 108 16.79 -8.39 6.83
C PHE A 108 15.77 -9.43 6.38
N CYS A 109 16.14 -10.20 5.37
CA CYS A 109 15.32 -11.23 4.75
C CYS A 109 15.41 -12.53 5.56
N ASP A 110 14.65 -12.60 6.65
CA ASP A 110 14.66 -13.72 7.60
C ASP A 110 13.40 -14.61 7.54
N ASN A 111 12.47 -14.27 6.64
CA ASN A 111 11.16 -14.90 6.53
C ASN A 111 10.37 -14.93 7.86
N SER A 112 10.56 -13.94 8.72
CA SER A 112 9.75 -13.78 9.93
C SER A 112 8.27 -13.51 9.61
N GLY A 113 7.95 -13.11 8.38
CA GLY A 113 6.61 -13.11 7.79
C GLY A 113 5.88 -11.77 7.88
N ALA A 114 4.83 -11.65 7.08
CA ALA A 114 3.91 -10.52 7.04
C ALA A 114 2.78 -10.67 8.07
N LEU A 115 2.36 -9.58 8.68
CA LEU A 115 1.24 -9.59 9.62
C LEU A 115 -0.09 -9.65 8.87
N VAL A 116 -0.97 -10.58 9.25
CA VAL A 116 -2.34 -10.65 8.73
C VAL A 116 -3.33 -10.55 9.89
N LEU A 117 -4.16 -9.51 9.84
CA LEU A 117 -5.25 -9.24 10.77
C LEU A 117 -6.59 -9.57 10.11
N GLU A 118 -7.46 -10.22 10.86
CA GLU A 118 -8.87 -10.39 10.50
C GLU A 118 -9.69 -9.50 11.41
N ALA A 119 -10.71 -8.85 10.86
CA ALA A 119 -11.53 -7.92 11.59
C ALA A 119 -13.00 -7.97 11.16
N SER A 120 -13.88 -7.50 12.04
CA SER A 120 -15.29 -7.24 11.74
C SER A 120 -15.62 -5.78 12.03
N ALA A 121 -16.40 -5.17 11.13
CA ALA A 121 -16.95 -3.84 11.26
C ALA A 121 -18.47 -3.93 11.40
N ASP A 122 -19.03 -3.21 12.38
CA ASP A 122 -20.46 -3.18 12.69
C ASP A 122 -21.28 -2.25 11.78
N VAL A 123 -20.70 -1.82 10.67
CA VAL A 123 -21.31 -0.91 9.68
C VAL A 123 -21.48 -1.60 8.33
N ARG A 124 -22.45 -1.14 7.52
CA ARG A 124 -22.56 -1.58 6.12
C ARG A 124 -21.52 -0.84 5.29
N LEU A 125 -20.91 -1.52 4.32
CA LEU A 125 -19.85 -0.94 3.50
C LEU A 125 -20.28 0.35 2.76
N ARG A 126 -21.56 0.48 2.37
CA ARG A 126 -22.11 1.68 1.72
C ARG A 126 -22.26 2.90 2.64
N GLU A 127 -22.19 2.69 3.95
CA GLU A 127 -22.31 3.74 4.98
C GLU A 127 -20.93 4.20 5.49
N VAL A 128 -19.86 3.63 4.93
CA VAL A 128 -18.49 4.04 5.21
C VAL A 128 -18.20 5.31 4.42
N ASP A 129 -17.91 6.40 5.11
CA ASP A 129 -17.56 7.69 4.48
C ASP A 129 -16.14 7.69 3.90
N LEU A 130 -15.98 7.14 2.70
CA LEU A 130 -14.68 7.10 2.01
C LEU A 130 -14.14 8.49 1.63
N CYS A 131 -14.93 9.56 1.76
CA CYS A 131 -14.46 10.93 1.53
C CYS A 131 -13.60 11.42 2.70
N ASN A 132 -13.81 10.91 3.91
CA ASN A 132 -12.99 11.20 5.09
C ASN A 132 -12.08 10.03 5.49
N LEU A 133 -11.13 9.68 4.62
CA LEU A 133 -10.14 8.63 4.90
C LEU A 133 -9.38 8.83 6.23
N GLY A 134 -9.13 10.08 6.68
CA GLY A 134 -8.38 10.31 7.92
C GLY A 134 -9.03 9.66 9.14
N SER A 135 -10.36 9.79 9.28
CA SER A 135 -11.12 9.20 10.39
C SER A 135 -11.29 7.67 10.28
N ILE A 136 -11.18 7.12 9.06
CA ILE A 136 -11.32 5.69 8.77
C ILE A 136 -9.99 4.94 8.92
N LEU A 137 -8.87 5.58 8.57
CA LEU A 137 -7.57 4.92 8.57
C LEU A 137 -7.04 4.76 9.99
N GLN A 138 -7.21 5.76 10.85
CA GLN A 138 -6.62 5.73 12.18
C GLN A 138 -7.35 4.77 13.12
N GLY A 139 -6.76 3.58 13.29
CA GLY A 139 -7.21 2.58 14.28
C GLY A 139 -8.41 1.73 13.87
N LYS A 140 -8.94 1.88 12.64
CA LYS A 140 -10.07 1.07 12.16
C LYS A 140 -9.67 0.16 11.00
N LEU A 141 -9.36 0.72 9.84
CA LEU A 141 -9.10 -0.08 8.62
C LEU A 141 -7.61 -0.31 8.31
N VAL A 142 -6.71 0.37 9.03
CA VAL A 142 -5.27 0.22 8.89
C VAL A 142 -4.72 -0.48 10.12
N ALA A 143 -3.92 -1.51 9.88
CA ALA A 143 -3.15 -2.15 10.93
C ALA A 143 -2.20 -1.12 11.57
N SER A 144 -1.98 -1.23 12.89
CA SER A 144 -1.25 -0.20 13.64
C SER A 144 0.11 0.12 13.01
N LEU A 145 0.30 1.39 12.62
CA LEU A 145 1.56 1.89 12.07
C LEU A 145 2.74 1.66 13.03
N ALA A 146 2.48 1.61 14.34
CA ALA A 146 3.49 1.30 15.36
C ALA A 146 4.09 -0.12 15.22
N GLN A 147 3.42 -1.03 14.50
CA GLN A 147 3.93 -2.38 14.26
C GLN A 147 4.77 -2.48 12.99
N LEU A 148 4.96 -1.40 12.22
CA LEU A 148 5.69 -1.46 10.94
C LEU A 148 7.16 -1.82 11.09
N ASP A 149 7.82 -1.39 12.16
CA ASP A 149 9.19 -1.81 12.45
C ASP A 149 9.26 -3.33 12.72
N SER A 150 8.24 -3.90 13.36
CA SER A 150 8.17 -5.34 13.63
C SER A 150 7.61 -6.16 12.47
N HIS A 151 6.81 -5.56 11.60
CA HIS A 151 6.17 -6.19 10.44
C HIS A 151 6.08 -5.16 9.31
N PRO A 152 7.11 -5.06 8.46
CA PRO A 152 7.16 -4.09 7.37
C PRO A 152 6.08 -4.27 6.32
N MET A 153 5.38 -5.41 6.30
CA MET A 153 4.20 -5.69 5.49
C MET A 153 3.07 -6.18 6.38
N GLN A 154 1.91 -5.54 6.25
CA GLN A 154 0.72 -5.84 7.02
C GLN A 154 -0.51 -5.87 6.11
N VAL A 155 -1.40 -6.82 6.38
CA VAL A 155 -2.68 -7.00 5.68
C VAL A 155 -3.78 -7.04 6.72
N GLN A 156 -4.85 -6.29 6.51
CA GLN A 156 -6.08 -6.39 7.28
C GLN A 156 -7.24 -6.77 6.36
N VAL A 157 -7.92 -7.87 6.70
CA VAL A 157 -9.14 -8.32 6.04
C VAL A 157 -10.32 -8.01 6.96
N THR A 158 -11.20 -7.10 6.54
CA THR A 158 -12.33 -6.64 7.37
C THR A 158 -13.66 -7.06 6.75
N LYS A 159 -14.50 -7.76 7.51
CA LYS A 159 -15.88 -8.10 7.15
C LYS A 159 -16.84 -7.01 7.64
N TYR A 160 -17.76 -6.58 6.79
CA TYR A 160 -18.78 -5.58 7.13
C TYR A 160 -20.13 -6.22 7.45
N ALA A 161 -21.01 -5.49 8.14
CA ALA A 161 -22.35 -5.96 8.53
C ALA A 161 -23.20 -6.42 7.33
N CYS A 162 -22.99 -5.85 6.15
CA CYS A 162 -23.67 -6.24 4.92
C CYS A 162 -23.05 -7.47 4.21
N GLY A 163 -22.05 -8.12 4.81
CA GLY A 163 -21.28 -9.21 4.19
C GLY A 163 -20.24 -8.74 3.16
N GLY A 164 -20.08 -7.43 2.97
CA GLY A 164 -18.98 -6.87 2.17
C GLY A 164 -17.63 -7.07 2.86
N LEU A 165 -16.56 -6.87 2.11
CA LEU A 165 -15.20 -7.07 2.57
C LEU A 165 -14.32 -5.88 2.18
N SER A 166 -13.38 -5.50 3.04
CA SER A 166 -12.26 -4.67 2.65
C SER A 166 -10.95 -5.39 2.90
N LEU A 167 -10.01 -5.11 2.02
CA LEU A 167 -8.65 -5.62 2.08
C LEU A 167 -7.72 -4.41 2.10
N THR A 168 -7.12 -4.18 3.26
CA THR A 168 -6.19 -3.07 3.48
C THR A 168 -4.79 -3.61 3.58
N PHE A 169 -3.86 -2.96 2.92
CA PHE A 169 -2.44 -3.28 3.01
C PHE A 169 -1.71 -2.06 3.54
N THR A 170 -0.72 -2.28 4.39
CA THR A 170 0.21 -1.24 4.79
C THR A 170 1.60 -1.79 4.81
N PHE A 171 2.52 -1.07 4.18
CA PHE A 171 3.90 -1.49 4.10
C PHE A 171 4.86 -0.31 4.26
N ASP A 172 6.09 -0.60 4.67
CA ASP A 172 7.16 0.38 4.70
C ASP A 172 7.70 0.62 3.29
N HIS A 173 7.71 1.88 2.84
CA HIS A 173 8.14 2.27 1.49
C HIS A 173 9.57 1.78 1.13
N LEU A 174 10.42 1.45 2.11
CA LEU A 174 11.73 0.85 1.84
C LEU A 174 11.66 -0.49 1.08
N LEU A 175 10.54 -1.22 1.22
CA LEU A 175 10.29 -2.48 0.52
C LEU A 175 10.11 -2.28 -0.99
N GLY A 176 9.63 -1.11 -1.44
CA GLY A 176 9.49 -0.77 -2.84
C GLY A 176 8.57 0.44 -3.09
N ASP A 177 8.65 0.99 -4.30
CA ASP A 177 7.78 2.06 -4.75
C ASP A 177 6.36 1.58 -5.11
N ALA A 178 5.49 2.51 -5.52
CA ALA A 178 4.13 2.22 -5.95
C ALA A 178 4.06 1.23 -7.14
N SER A 179 5.07 1.21 -8.03
CA SER A 179 5.12 0.29 -9.17
C SER A 179 5.46 -1.13 -8.73
N ALA A 180 6.46 -1.28 -7.86
CA ALA A 180 6.82 -2.55 -7.23
C ALA A 180 5.65 -3.12 -6.42
N PHE A 181 4.97 -2.29 -5.64
CA PHE A 181 3.81 -2.72 -4.87
C PHE A 181 2.61 -3.10 -5.75
N GLY A 182 2.34 -2.34 -6.82
CA GLY A 182 1.32 -2.69 -7.80
C GLY A 182 1.57 -4.05 -8.47
N LYS A 183 2.83 -4.38 -8.75
CA LYS A 183 3.23 -5.70 -9.24
C LYS A 183 3.02 -6.78 -8.19
N PHE A 184 3.39 -6.54 -6.94
CA PHE A 184 3.11 -7.45 -5.83
C PHE A 184 1.61 -7.79 -5.73
N LEU A 185 0.74 -6.77 -5.73
CA LEU A 185 -0.72 -6.97 -5.68
C LEU A 185 -1.24 -7.73 -6.90
N THR A 186 -0.72 -7.43 -8.09
CA THR A 186 -1.07 -8.13 -9.32
C THR A 186 -0.69 -9.60 -9.22
N SER A 187 0.56 -9.90 -8.89
CA SER A 187 1.07 -11.27 -8.72
C SER A 187 0.30 -12.04 -7.66
N TRP A 188 0.03 -11.42 -6.50
CA TRP A 188 -0.75 -12.07 -5.46
C TRP A 188 -2.17 -12.38 -5.90
N SER A 189 -2.81 -11.46 -6.63
CA SER A 189 -4.13 -11.72 -7.20
C SER A 189 -4.12 -12.87 -8.22
N GLU A 190 -3.04 -13.04 -8.98
CA GLU A 190 -2.86 -14.14 -9.93
C GLU A 190 -2.74 -15.46 -9.19
N VAL A 191 -1.84 -15.52 -8.20
CA VAL A 191 -1.64 -16.70 -7.33
C VAL A 191 -2.94 -17.07 -6.60
N ALA A 192 -3.67 -16.10 -6.05
CA ALA A 192 -4.96 -16.32 -5.39
C ALA A 192 -6.06 -16.88 -6.31
N ARG A 193 -5.91 -16.70 -7.62
CA ARG A 193 -6.80 -17.27 -8.66
C ARG A 193 -6.21 -18.51 -9.32
N CYS A 194 -5.17 -19.10 -8.73
CA CYS A 194 -4.43 -20.25 -9.26
C CYS A 194 -3.90 -20.02 -10.69
N LYS A 195 -3.44 -18.79 -10.98
CA LYS A 195 -2.80 -18.41 -12.24
C LYS A 195 -1.30 -18.29 -12.05
N THR A 196 -0.55 -18.54 -13.11
CA THR A 196 0.88 -18.25 -13.17
C THR A 196 1.12 -16.74 -13.03
N MET A 197 2.11 -16.35 -12.25
CA MET A 197 2.54 -14.96 -12.14
C MET A 197 3.00 -14.42 -13.49
N SER A 198 2.44 -13.28 -13.90
CA SER A 198 2.79 -12.62 -15.17
C SER A 198 4.15 -11.93 -15.13
N CYS A 199 4.65 -11.58 -13.94
CA CYS A 199 5.93 -10.93 -13.74
C CYS A 199 6.61 -11.49 -12.48
N VAL A 200 7.86 -11.91 -12.61
CA VAL A 200 8.70 -12.35 -11.49
C VAL A 200 9.55 -11.15 -11.03
N PRO A 201 9.56 -10.79 -9.73
CA PRO A 201 10.34 -9.68 -9.24
C PRO A 201 11.84 -9.98 -9.31
N ASP A 202 12.63 -8.96 -9.68
CA ASP A 202 14.09 -8.99 -9.61
C ASP A 202 14.55 -8.17 -8.40
N HIS A 203 15.04 -8.87 -7.38
CA HIS A 203 15.49 -8.25 -6.13
C HIS A 203 16.97 -7.87 -6.17
N ASN A 204 17.66 -7.98 -7.31
CA ASN A 204 19.07 -7.59 -7.42
C ASN A 204 19.22 -6.07 -7.45
N ARG A 205 19.10 -5.44 -6.27
CA ARG A 205 19.28 -3.99 -6.06
C ARG A 205 20.70 -3.50 -6.35
N GLN A 206 21.67 -4.40 -6.50
CA GLN A 206 23.06 -4.05 -6.85
C GLN A 206 23.15 -3.38 -8.23
N ARG A 207 22.18 -3.63 -9.11
CA ARG A 207 22.10 -2.96 -10.43
C ARG A 207 21.83 -1.47 -10.33
N LEU A 208 21.34 -1.00 -9.18
CA LEU A 208 21.08 0.41 -8.88
C LEU A 208 22.20 1.05 -8.06
N LYS A 209 23.33 0.36 -7.87
CA LYS A 209 24.49 0.94 -7.18
C LYS A 209 24.97 2.19 -7.91
N ALA A 210 25.24 3.24 -7.13
CA ALA A 210 25.90 4.41 -7.65
C ALA A 210 27.28 4.05 -8.22
N ARG A 211 27.67 4.76 -9.28
CA ARG A 211 29.01 4.65 -9.85
C ARG A 211 30.03 5.16 -8.83
N CYS A 212 31.20 4.54 -8.79
CA CYS A 212 32.33 5.00 -7.97
C CYS A 212 33.53 5.28 -8.89
N PRO A 213 33.92 6.55 -9.13
CA PRO A 213 33.33 7.76 -8.58
C PRO A 213 31.95 8.08 -9.17
N PRO A 214 31.10 8.87 -8.47
CA PRO A 214 29.81 9.29 -8.99
C PRO A 214 29.98 10.07 -10.30
N THR A 215 29.41 9.52 -11.37
CA THR A 215 29.42 10.16 -12.69
C THR A 215 28.01 10.15 -13.25
N TYR A 216 27.56 11.25 -13.82
CA TYR A 216 26.25 11.40 -14.42
C TYR A 216 26.34 12.28 -15.67
N HIS A 217 25.34 12.18 -16.55
CA HIS A 217 25.35 12.95 -17.79
C HIS A 217 24.95 14.40 -17.51
N ARG A 218 25.70 15.36 -18.06
CA ARG A 218 25.52 16.80 -17.82
C ARG A 218 24.12 17.33 -18.18
N SER A 219 23.35 16.62 -19.00
CA SER A 219 21.95 16.98 -19.27
C SER A 219 21.09 17.02 -18.00
N LEU A 220 21.44 16.23 -16.98
CA LEU A 220 20.72 16.20 -15.71
C LEU A 220 20.84 17.53 -14.94
N ASP A 221 21.90 18.31 -15.17
CA ASP A 221 22.04 19.67 -14.59
C ASP A 221 20.94 20.62 -15.06
N ARG A 222 20.31 20.34 -16.21
CA ARG A 222 19.19 21.12 -16.75
C ARG A 222 17.83 20.58 -16.30
N THR A 223 17.77 19.33 -15.86
CA THR A 223 16.52 18.66 -15.48
C THR A 223 16.28 18.74 -13.98
N PHE A 224 17.35 18.65 -13.18
CA PHE A 224 17.28 18.61 -11.73
C PHE A 224 17.98 19.83 -11.14
N VAL A 225 17.33 20.47 -10.18
CA VAL A 225 17.95 21.52 -9.37
C VAL A 225 18.65 20.85 -8.20
N LYS A 226 19.92 21.20 -7.97
CA LYS A 226 20.63 20.80 -6.76
C LYS A 226 19.98 21.51 -5.57
N CYS A 227 19.53 20.74 -4.60
CA CYS A 227 18.92 21.26 -3.38
C CYS A 227 19.67 20.68 -2.18
N THR A 228 20.05 21.54 -1.24
CA THR A 228 20.59 21.12 0.06
C THR A 228 19.43 20.69 0.96
N LEU A 229 19.73 19.87 1.99
CA LEU A 229 18.71 19.49 2.98
C LEU A 229 18.06 20.73 3.63
N LEU A 230 18.87 21.74 3.95
CA LEU A 230 18.37 23.02 4.47
C LEU A 230 17.42 23.72 3.48
N GLU A 231 17.73 23.70 2.18
CA GLU A 231 16.83 24.28 1.18
C GLU A 231 15.52 23.49 1.09
N ILE A 232 15.58 22.15 1.12
CA ILE A 232 14.40 21.26 1.13
C ILE A 232 13.51 21.56 2.35
N ASP A 233 14.10 21.64 3.55
CA ASP A 233 13.38 21.92 4.79
C ASP A 233 12.74 23.32 4.80
N ASN A 234 13.31 24.25 4.03
CA ASN A 234 12.81 25.61 3.87
C ASN A 234 11.93 25.81 2.61
N ILE A 235 11.66 24.76 1.82
CA ILE A 235 10.71 24.86 0.72
C ILE A 235 9.36 25.26 1.31
N PRO A 236 8.76 26.38 0.87
CA PRO A 236 7.46 26.83 1.38
C PRO A 236 6.43 25.71 1.18
N THR A 237 6.06 25.04 2.26
CA THR A 237 4.96 24.09 2.21
C THR A 237 3.71 24.94 2.15
N SER A 238 2.97 24.89 1.04
CA SER A 238 1.63 25.48 0.97
C SER A 238 0.87 25.05 2.23
N THR A 239 0.44 26.01 3.04
CA THR A 239 -0.35 25.75 4.26
C THR A 239 -1.70 25.13 3.94
N ALA A 240 -2.14 25.19 2.68
CA ALA A 240 -3.30 24.48 2.17
C ALA A 240 -2.88 23.17 1.51
N LEU A 241 -3.09 22.06 2.21
CA LEU A 241 -3.15 20.73 1.59
C LEU A 241 -4.54 20.57 0.98
N VAL A 242 -4.66 20.72 -0.33
CA VAL A 242 -5.93 20.47 -1.04
C VAL A 242 -6.06 18.98 -1.30
N LYS A 243 -6.98 18.32 -0.61
CA LYS A 243 -7.35 16.94 -0.90
C LYS A 243 -8.24 16.93 -2.14
N ARG A 244 -7.77 16.33 -3.24
CA ARG A 244 -8.56 16.11 -4.45
C ARG A 244 -8.96 14.64 -4.56
N LEU A 245 -10.25 14.38 -4.69
CA LEU A 245 -10.78 13.04 -4.94
C LEU A 245 -11.19 12.94 -6.40
N TYR A 246 -10.64 11.99 -7.12
CA TYR A 246 -10.98 11.73 -8.52
C TYR A 246 -11.74 10.40 -8.61
N HIS A 247 -12.89 10.43 -9.28
CA HIS A 247 -13.63 9.22 -9.62
C HIS A 247 -13.31 8.83 -11.07
N ILE A 248 -12.63 7.69 -11.25
CA ILE A 248 -12.26 7.17 -12.57
C ILE A 248 -13.02 5.86 -12.79
N ASP A 249 -14.00 5.88 -13.70
CA ASP A 249 -14.77 4.69 -14.04
C ASP A 249 -13.97 3.75 -14.96
N ALA A 250 -14.15 2.44 -14.83
CA ALA A 250 -13.48 1.46 -15.67
C ALA A 250 -13.73 1.64 -17.18
N SER A 251 -14.86 2.24 -17.57
CA SER A 251 -15.20 2.59 -18.95
C SER A 251 -14.33 3.72 -19.54
N SER A 252 -13.66 4.51 -18.70
CA SER A 252 -12.80 5.63 -19.14
C SER A 252 -11.42 5.22 -19.66
N ARG A 253 -11.08 3.91 -19.66
CA ARG A 253 -9.76 3.38 -20.02
C ARG A 253 -9.35 3.57 -21.50
N GLY A 254 -10.27 3.98 -22.38
CA GLY A 254 -10.03 4.17 -23.82
C GLY A 254 -9.35 5.49 -24.22
N SER A 255 -9.28 6.48 -23.34
CA SER A 255 -8.73 7.82 -23.65
C SER A 255 -7.38 8.13 -23.01
N ALA A 256 -6.83 7.22 -22.20
CA ALA A 256 -5.61 7.44 -21.41
C ALA A 256 -4.31 6.95 -22.10
N SER A 257 -4.30 6.78 -23.43
CA SER A 257 -3.05 6.63 -24.19
C SER A 257 -2.80 7.88 -25.02
N GLY A 258 -2.13 8.86 -24.42
CA GLY A 258 -1.54 9.98 -25.16
C GLY A 258 -2.30 11.30 -25.14
N ALA A 259 -2.60 11.85 -23.97
CA ALA A 259 -2.69 13.29 -23.73
C ALA A 259 -2.86 13.52 -22.22
N GLY A 260 -2.18 14.52 -21.66
CA GLY A 260 -2.46 14.96 -20.29
C GLY A 260 -3.93 15.31 -20.16
N VAL A 261 -4.64 14.63 -19.24
CA VAL A 261 -6.02 14.97 -18.92
C VAL A 261 -5.98 16.27 -18.12
N VAL A 262 -6.33 17.37 -18.78
CA VAL A 262 -6.74 18.61 -18.12
C VAL A 262 -8.10 18.31 -17.47
N GLY A 263 -8.08 18.02 -16.18
CA GLY A 263 -9.29 18.10 -15.38
C GLY A 263 -9.63 19.58 -15.20
N ARG A 264 -10.82 20.00 -15.64
CA ARG A 264 -11.40 21.27 -15.18
C ARG A 264 -11.63 21.12 -13.68
N GLY A 265 -10.82 21.82 -12.88
CA GLY A 265 -11.21 22.17 -11.53
C GLY A 265 -12.05 23.44 -11.64
N ASP A 266 -13.25 23.42 -11.08
CA ASP A 266 -13.95 24.65 -10.78
C ASP A 266 -13.25 25.25 -9.56
N GLU A 267 -12.65 26.43 -9.75
CA GLU A 267 -12.15 27.30 -8.69
C GLU A 267 -13.34 28.12 -8.18
N GLU A 268 -13.67 28.00 -6.90
CA GLU A 268 -14.40 29.05 -6.18
C GLU A 268 -13.52 29.51 -5.00
N ASP A 269 -13.33 30.84 -4.95
CA ASP A 269 -12.46 31.60 -4.05
C ASP A 269 -12.83 31.48 -2.55
#